data_AF-A0A357CNP5-F1
#
_entry.id   AF-A0A357CNP5-F1
#
_cell.length_a   1.000
_cell.length_b   1.000
_cell.length_c   1.000
_cell.angle_alpha   90.00
_cell.angle_beta   90.00
_cell.angle_gamma   90.00
#
_symmetry.space_group_name_H-M   'P 1'
#
loop_
_entity.id
_entity.type
_entity.pdbx_description
1 polymer ?
#
loop_
_entity_poly.entity_id
_entity_poly.type
_entity_poly.pdbx_seq_one_letter_code
_entity_poly.pdbx_strand_id
1 'polypeptide(L)'
;MLPVYGFKEGPALCIECSRGTYIRTLCHELGAYLGCGGCMGDLVRLASGPFRLQEACSLQELAQAVTEQKLAELLISPVDALQHLPMLSLSETQAEKVR
;
A
#
# COMPACT_ATOMS: atom_id res chain seq x y z
N MET A 1 31.11 10.58 19.15
CA MET A 1 30.25 9.74 18.30
C MET A 1 28.93 9.61 19.04
N LEU A 2 27.83 10.11 18.48
CA LEU A 2 26.51 10.02 19.12
C LEU A 2 26.08 8.55 19.17
N PRO A 3 25.47 8.06 20.26
CA PRO A 3 24.95 6.70 20.30
C PRO A 3 23.87 6.54 19.23
N VAL A 4 24.11 5.64 18.27
CA VAL A 4 23.05 5.15 17.39
C VAL A 4 22.22 4.20 18.23
N TYR A 5 21.08 4.67 18.76
CA TYR A 5 20.08 3.80 19.34
C TYR A 5 19.64 2.81 18.25
N GLY A 6 19.85 1.52 18.49
CA GLY A 6 19.50 0.49 17.52
C GLY A 6 17.99 0.45 17.24
N PHE A 7 17.64 -0.06 16.06
CA PHE A 7 16.31 -0.26 15.48
C PHE A 7 15.22 -0.90 16.38
N LYS A 8 15.57 -1.35 17.59
CA LYS A 8 14.68 -2.11 18.47
C LYS A 8 13.80 -1.28 19.39
N GLU A 9 14.04 0.02 19.56
CA GLU A 9 13.29 0.86 20.50
C GLU A 9 12.81 2.16 19.85
N GLY A 10 11.50 2.36 19.83
CA GLY A 10 10.83 3.56 19.30
C GLY A 10 9.32 3.37 19.23
N PRO A 11 8.53 4.46 19.17
CA PRO A 11 7.08 4.36 19.06
C PRO A 11 6.67 3.82 17.68
N ALA A 12 5.67 2.93 17.65
CA ALA A 12 5.00 2.54 16.42
C ALA A 12 3.82 3.49 16.15
N LEU A 13 3.69 3.95 14.91
CA LEU A 13 2.63 4.86 14.47
C LEU A 13 1.78 4.17 13.39
N CYS A 14 0.46 4.23 13.53
CA CYS A 14 -0.48 3.88 12.46
C CYS A 14 -0.95 5.18 11.80
N ILE A 15 -0.71 5.33 10.50
CA ILE A 15 -0.94 6.58 9.78
C ILE A 15 -1.80 6.31 8.54
N GLU A 16 -2.94 6.99 8.47
CA GLU A 16 -3.70 7.16 7.24
C GLU A 16 -3.28 8.46 6.56
N CYS A 17 -2.96 8.41 5.27
CA CYS A 17 -2.46 9.58 4.55
C CYS A 17 -2.85 9.55 3.07
N SER A 18 -2.86 10.73 2.44
CA SER A 18 -3.09 10.86 1.01
C SER A 18 -1.88 10.38 0.19
N ARG A 19 -2.11 10.13 -1.10
CA ARG A 19 -1.04 9.79 -2.05
C ARG A 19 0.09 10.83 -2.02
N GLY A 20 1.34 10.36 -2.15
CA GLY A 20 2.52 11.23 -2.18
C GLY A 20 3.06 11.63 -0.80
N THR A 21 2.46 11.15 0.29
CA THR A 21 3.00 11.39 1.64
C THR A 21 4.29 10.61 1.86
N TYR A 22 5.38 11.31 2.20
CA TYR A 22 6.66 10.69 2.54
C TYR A 22 6.76 10.43 4.04
N ILE A 23 6.44 9.19 4.46
CA ILE A 23 6.50 8.79 5.89
C ILE A 23 7.89 9.04 6.49
N ARG A 24 8.95 8.89 5.69
CA ARG A 24 10.33 9.16 6.15
C ARG A 24 10.54 10.62 6.55
N THR A 25 9.97 11.56 5.79
CA THR A 25 10.01 13.00 6.10
C THR A 25 9.19 13.29 7.35
N LEU A 26 8.01 12.68 7.46
CA LEU A 26 7.17 12.82 8.66
C LEU A 26 7.89 12.34 9.93
N CYS A 27 8.59 11.20 9.90
CA CYS A 27 9.40 10.75 11.04
C CYS A 27 10.52 11.74 11.39
N HIS A 28 11.15 12.35 10.39
CA HIS A 28 12.18 13.36 10.60
C HIS A 28 11.62 14.63 11.25
N GLU A 29 10.51 15.14 10.74
CA GLU A 29 9.83 16.33 11.26
C GLU A 29 9.30 16.11 12.68
N LEU A 30 8.73 14.94 12.97
CA LEU A 30 8.29 14.57 14.32
C LEU A 30 9.46 14.56 15.31
N GLY A 31 10.59 13.95 14.93
CA GLY A 31 11.78 13.94 15.77
C GLY A 31 12.40 15.33 15.96
N ALA A 32 12.35 16.19 14.94
CA ALA A 32 12.76 17.58 15.04
C ALA A 32 11.85 18.37 16.00
N TYR A 33 10.54 18.17 15.89
CA TYR A 33 9.55 18.79 16.78
C TYR A 33 9.74 18.38 18.25
N LEU A 34 10.09 17.11 18.50
CA LEU A 34 10.37 16.58 19.85
C LEU A 34 11.77 16.95 20.38
N GLY A 35 12.63 17.54 19.55
CA GLY A 35 13.98 17.96 19.95
C GLY A 35 15.01 16.82 20.11
N CYS A 36 14.67 15.58 19.76
CA CYS A 36 15.57 14.42 19.85
C CYS A 36 16.09 13.92 18.49
N GLY A 37 15.54 14.43 17.39
CA GLY A 37 15.77 13.88 16.05
C GLY A 37 14.95 12.61 15.81
N GLY A 38 14.71 12.27 14.55
CA GLY A 38 13.88 11.14 14.18
C GLY A 38 14.28 10.56 12.83
N CYS A 39 14.28 9.24 12.74
CA CYS A 39 14.46 8.51 11.50
C CYS A 39 13.49 7.33 11.46
N MET A 40 13.02 7.00 10.25
CA MET A 40 12.15 5.86 10.06
C MET A 40 12.96 4.56 10.18
N GLY A 41 12.62 3.74 11.16
CA GLY A 41 13.16 2.38 11.30
C GLY A 41 12.48 1.44 10.31
N ASP A 42 11.29 0.98 10.65
CA ASP A 42 10.50 0.07 9.81
C ASP A 42 9.29 0.75 9.19
N LEU A 43 8.79 0.20 8.08
CA LEU A 43 7.58 0.66 7.43
C LEU A 43 6.82 -0.50 6.79
N VAL A 44 5.60 -0.71 7.26
CA VAL A 44 4.63 -1.64 6.64
C VAL A 44 3.47 -0.83 6.09
N ARG A 45 3.21 -0.97 4.79
CA ARG A 45 2.01 -0.40 4.16
C ARG A 45 0.83 -1.34 4.37
N LEU A 46 -0.12 -0.92 5.20
CA LEU A 46 -1.31 -1.72 5.53
C LEU A 46 -2.41 -1.67 4.46
N ALA A 47 -2.46 -0.60 3.65
CA ALA A 47 -3.41 -0.45 2.57
C ALA A 47 -2.90 0.48 1.46
N SER A 48 -3.44 0.35 0.25
CA SER A 48 -3.23 1.25 -0.87
C SER A 48 -4.51 1.36 -1.71
N GLY A 49 -5.24 2.47 -1.56
CA GLY A 49 -6.57 2.58 -2.19
C GLY A 49 -7.50 1.47 -1.67
N PRO A 50 -8.16 0.68 -2.54
CA PRO A 50 -9.04 -0.40 -2.11
C PRO A 50 -8.30 -1.64 -1.59
N PHE A 51 -6.99 -1.78 -1.85
CA PHE A 51 -6.25 -3.00 -1.54
C PHE A 51 -5.73 -3.00 -0.10
N ARG A 52 -5.97 -4.09 0.63
CA ARG A 52 -5.52 -4.24 2.03
C ARG A 52 -4.44 -5.33 2.15
N LEU A 53 -3.54 -5.15 3.11
CA LEU A 53 -2.46 -6.11 3.36
C LEU A 53 -2.99 -7.50 3.76
N GLN A 54 -4.14 -7.57 4.44
CA GLN A 54 -4.76 -8.84 4.84
C GLN A 54 -5.22 -9.69 3.64
N GLU A 55 -5.42 -9.06 2.48
CA GLU A 55 -5.82 -9.71 1.23
C GLU A 55 -4.62 -10.00 0.32
N ALA A 56 -3.41 -9.57 0.72
CA ALA A 56 -2.20 -9.78 -0.06
C ALA A 56 -1.73 -11.22 0.04
N CYS A 57 -1.22 -11.77 -1.07
CA CYS A 57 -0.48 -13.02 -1.07
C CYS A 57 1.02 -12.77 -1.02
N SER A 58 1.73 -13.68 -0.36
CA SER A 58 3.19 -13.76 -0.35
C SER A 58 3.72 -14.29 -1.68
N LEU A 59 5.01 -14.06 -1.94
CA LEU A 59 5.66 -14.59 -3.13
C LEU A 59 5.69 -16.13 -3.15
N GLN A 60 5.74 -16.76 -1.97
CA GLN A 60 5.70 -18.21 -1.82
C GLN A 60 4.32 -18.76 -2.22
N GLU A 61 3.23 -18.17 -1.71
CA GLU A 61 1.87 -18.55 -2.09
C GLU A 61 1.62 -18.33 -3.59
N LEU A 62 2.12 -17.22 -4.14
CA LEU A 62 2.04 -16.95 -5.57
C LEU A 62 2.76 -18.03 -6.39
N ALA A 63 3.99 -18.40 -6.00
CA ALA A 63 4.75 -19.45 -6.69
C ALA A 63 4.03 -20.80 -6.63
N GLN A 64 3.46 -21.15 -5.48
CA GLN A 64 2.68 -22.37 -5.30
C GLN A 64 1.44 -22.40 -6.18
N ALA A 65 0.69 -21.29 -6.25
CA ALA A 65 -0.51 -21.19 -7.09
C ALA A 65 -0.19 -21.34 -8.58
N VAL A 66 0.98 -20.90 -9.04
CA VAL A 66 1.45 -21.14 -10.42
C VAL A 66 1.69 -22.63 -10.66
N THR A 67 2.39 -23.31 -9.75
CA THR A 67 2.64 -24.76 -9.85
C THR A 67 1.34 -25.57 -9.84
N GLU A 68 0.36 -25.16 -9.02
CA GLU A 68 -0.94 -25.82 -8.90
C GLU A 68 -1.94 -25.40 -10.00
N GLN A 69 -1.57 -24.52 -10.93
CA GLN A 69 -2.45 -23.97 -11.97
C GLN A 69 -3.68 -23.20 -11.42
N LYS A 70 -3.54 -22.61 -10.22
CA LYS A 70 -4.58 -21.82 -9.51
C LYS A 70 -4.32 -20.32 -9.50
N LEU A 71 -3.39 -19.82 -10.32
CA LEU A 71 -3.03 -18.40 -10.34
C LEU A 71 -4.24 -17.47 -10.50
N ALA A 72 -5.23 -17.86 -11.28
CA ALA A 72 -6.44 -17.07 -11.52
C ALA A 72 -7.22 -16.73 -10.24
N GLU A 73 -7.12 -17.55 -9.20
CA GLU A 73 -7.77 -17.33 -7.90
C GLU A 73 -7.13 -16.19 -7.09
N LEU A 74 -5.86 -15.85 -7.39
CA LEU A 74 -5.12 -14.78 -6.72
C LEU A 74 -5.16 -13.45 -7.49
N LEU A 75 -5.63 -13.45 -8.73
CA LEU A 75 -5.62 -12.26 -9.58
C LEU A 75 -6.85 -11.40 -9.29
N ILE A 76 -6.61 -10.10 -9.18
CA ILE A 76 -7.67 -9.10 -9.08
C ILE A 76 -7.95 -8.57 -10.48
N SER A 77 -9.23 -8.57 -10.87
CA SER A 77 -9.66 -7.98 -12.14
C SER A 77 -9.38 -6.47 -12.14
N PRO A 78 -8.95 -5.88 -13.27
CA PRO A 78 -8.86 -4.43 -13.40
C PRO A 78 -10.17 -3.69 -13.10
N VAL A 79 -11.32 -4.34 -13.32
CA VAL A 79 -12.63 -3.76 -12.96
C VAL A 79 -12.79 -3.66 -11.45
N ASP A 80 -12.40 -4.72 -10.72
CA ASP A 80 -12.49 -4.76 -9.26
C ASP A 80 -11.56 -3.72 -8.62
N ALA A 81 -10.37 -3.56 -9.18
CA ALA A 81 -9.42 -2.52 -8.80
C ALA A 81 -10.00 -1.09 -8.91
N LEU A 82 -10.96 -0.86 -9.81
CA LEU A 82 -11.55 0.44 -10.11
C LEU A 82 -12.92 0.66 -9.45
N GLN A 83 -13.42 -0.27 -8.63
CA GLN A 83 -14.75 -0.15 -7.99
C GLN A 83 -14.93 1.08 -7.09
N HIS A 84 -13.83 1.71 -6.67
CA HIS A 84 -13.85 2.96 -5.92
C HIS A 84 -14.19 4.20 -6.78
N LEU A 85 -14.26 4.04 -8.11
CA LEU A 85 -14.66 5.09 -9.05
C LEU A 85 -16.16 4.95 -9.41
N PRO A 86 -16.85 6.05 -9.75
CA PRO A 86 -18.21 5.97 -10.26
C PRO A 86 -18.29 5.14 -11.56
N MET A 87 -19.26 4.23 -11.62
CA MET A 87 -19.52 3.41 -12.80
C MET A 87 -20.64 4.03 -13.64
N LEU A 88 -20.42 4.10 -14.96
CA LEU A 88 -21.42 4.53 -15.94
C LEU A 88 -21.62 3.41 -16.96
N SER A 89 -22.87 2.97 -17.11
CA SER A 89 -23.26 2.01 -18.14
C SER A 89 -23.57 2.74 -19.44
N LEU A 90 -22.96 2.30 -20.54
CA LEU A 90 -23.16 2.87 -21.88
C LEU A 90 -23.92 1.89 -22.76
N SER A 91 -24.73 2.39 -23.68
CA SER A 91 -25.23 1.59 -24.80
C SER A 91 -24.09 1.24 -25.76
N GLU A 92 -24.27 0.23 -26.61
CA GLU A 92 -23.27 -0.14 -27.63
C GLU A 92 -22.87 1.05 -28.50
N THR A 93 -23.85 1.83 -28.95
CA THR A 93 -23.64 3.05 -29.75
C THR A 93 -22.89 4.18 -29.02
N GLN A 94 -22.96 4.23 -27.70
CA GLN A 94 -22.20 5.18 -26.88
C GLN A 94 -20.78 4.66 -26.62
N ALA A 95 -20.63 3.36 -26.39
CA ALA A 95 -19.34 2.71 -26.17
C ALA A 95 -18.41 2.84 -27.38
N GLU A 96 -18.93 2.74 -28.60
CA GLU A 96 -18.15 2.96 -29.84
C GLU A 96 -17.49 4.34 -29.92
N LYS A 97 -18.07 5.37 -29.29
CA LYS A 97 -17.55 6.75 -29.35
C LYS A 97 -16.43 7.04 -28.38
N VAL A 98 -16.25 6.21 -27.35
CA VAL A 98 -15.25 6.40 -26.27
C VAL A 98 -14.13 5.35 -26.33
N ARG A 99 -14.19 4.44 -27.31
CA ARG A 99 -13.19 3.43 -27.59
C ARG A 99 -12.09 3.98 -28.48
#